data_AF-A0A7X7YWV1-F1
#
_entry.id   AF-A0A7X7YWV1-F1
#
_cell.length_a   1.000
_cell.length_b   1.000
_cell.length_c   1.000
_cell.angle_alpha   90.00
_cell.angle_beta   90.00
_cell.angle_gamma   90.00
#
_symmetry.space_group_name_H-M   'P 1'
#
loop_
_entity.id
_entity.type
_entity.pdbx_description
1 polymer ?
#
loop_
_entity_poly.entity_id
_entity_poly.type
_entity_poly.pdbx_seq_one_letter_code
_entity_poly.pdbx_strand_id
1 'polypeptide(L)'
;MRALTPREKRVLVYFGVLCVILGWDCFRRRWTGHAPFETEHYLIESSATPEQTREIGLAAEIVYDAYAELMAQLDHAARPHPKLKMRLFKDRDEFRRCNRAVGWAEAYYSRPCCYQYYSADEVHPYHWMMHEATHQLNAEVACLVLPQWLDEGLACYLSTSRIVGDRLHLGEVDTNTYPVWWLDSFGFSGDLALDKAAGRVIPLRAILSGDGGPDLNKHFNLYYLHWWSLAHFLMQCDNGACRTGLGRLLVEGATMETFEKHIGPIEDVEARWYAHLLELCKDLAGRSTPPVRLTPAEASGSSKNAN
;
A
#
# COMPACT_ATOMS: atom_id res chain seq x y z
N MET A 1 -5.15 61.44 -9.42
CA MET A 1 -4.91 60.16 -8.69
C MET A 1 -5.07 60.42 -7.20
N ARG A 2 -5.90 59.64 -6.50
CA ARG A 2 -6.13 59.80 -5.04
C ARG A 2 -4.99 59.12 -4.28
N ALA A 3 -4.46 59.79 -3.24
CA ALA A 3 -3.47 59.19 -2.35
C ALA A 3 -4.11 58.09 -1.50
N LEU A 4 -3.42 56.95 -1.35
CA LEU A 4 -3.85 55.83 -0.51
C LEU A 4 -3.95 56.25 0.96
N THR A 5 -5.04 55.86 1.61
CA THR A 5 -5.22 55.99 3.05
C THR A 5 -4.22 55.12 3.81
N PRO A 6 -3.90 55.44 5.09
CA PRO A 6 -3.04 54.61 5.92
C PRO A 6 -3.50 53.15 6.04
N ARG A 7 -4.82 52.90 6.00
CA ARG A 7 -5.38 51.54 6.01
C ARG A 7 -5.06 50.79 4.72
N GLU A 8 -5.24 51.40 3.56
CA GLU A 8 -4.92 50.79 2.27
C GLU A 8 -3.42 50.51 2.14
N LYS A 9 -2.56 51.43 2.63
CA LYS A 9 -1.11 51.18 2.70
C LYS A 9 -0.76 49.95 3.55
N ARG A 10 -1.38 49.77 4.72
CA ARG A 10 -1.19 48.58 5.57
C ARG A 10 -1.65 47.29 4.89
N VAL A 11 -2.81 47.32 4.23
CA VAL A 11 -3.33 46.16 3.48
C VAL A 11 -2.37 45.76 2.35
N LEU A 12 -1.83 46.72 1.61
CA LEU A 12 -0.84 46.45 0.56
C LEU A 12 0.46 45.86 1.13
N VAL A 13 0.92 46.33 2.30
CA VAL A 13 2.08 45.74 2.99
C VAL A 13 1.79 44.29 3.39
N TYR A 14 0.64 44.01 4.00
CA TYR A 14 0.26 42.64 4.38
C TYR A 14 0.12 41.72 3.17
N PHE A 15 -0.46 42.22 2.08
CA PHE A 15 -0.55 41.47 0.83
C PHE A 15 0.85 41.19 0.25
N GLY A 16 1.75 42.18 0.26
CA GLY A 16 3.14 41.99 -0.16
C GLY A 16 3.88 40.93 0.67
N VAL A 17 3.74 40.97 1.99
CA VAL A 17 4.30 39.95 2.89
C VAL A 17 3.71 38.56 2.59
N LEU A 18 2.40 38.46 2.40
CA LEU A 18 1.75 37.21 2.02
C LEU A 18 2.27 36.68 0.69
N CYS A 19 2.42 37.52 -0.34
CA CYS A 19 2.98 37.12 -1.63
C CYS A 19 4.43 36.63 -1.51
N VAL A 20 5.25 37.26 -0.67
CA VAL A 20 6.63 36.80 -0.41
C VAL A 20 6.62 35.44 0.28
N ILE A 21 5.77 35.25 1.29
CA ILE A 21 5.63 33.96 2.00
C ILE A 21 5.20 32.87 1.01
N LEU A 22 4.16 33.13 0.20
CA LEU A 22 3.67 32.19 -0.80
C LEU A 22 4.70 31.92 -1.89
N GLY A 23 5.41 32.94 -2.37
CA GLY A 23 6.46 32.79 -3.39
C GLY A 23 7.65 31.98 -2.89
N TRP A 24 8.11 32.26 -1.66
CA TRP A 24 9.16 31.49 -0.99
C TRP A 24 8.73 30.03 -0.77
N ASP A 25 7.52 29.82 -0.30
CA ASP A 25 6.95 28.49 -0.06
C ASP A 25 6.81 27.69 -1.36
N CYS A 26 6.29 28.30 -2.44
CA CYS A 26 6.25 27.69 -3.77
C CYS A 26 7.66 27.33 -4.29
N PHE A 27 8.63 28.23 -4.15
CA PHE A 27 10.00 27.99 -4.60
C PHE A 27 10.66 26.86 -3.81
N ARG A 28 10.53 26.87 -2.47
CA ARG A 28 11.05 25.83 -1.59
C ARG A 28 10.42 24.46 -1.84
N ARG A 29 9.19 24.41 -2.36
CA ARG A 29 8.48 23.17 -2.70
C ARG A 29 8.80 22.63 -4.08
N ARG A 30 9.49 23.41 -4.92
CA ARG A 30 9.88 22.95 -6.25
C ARG A 30 10.70 21.68 -6.10
N TRP A 31 10.15 20.59 -6.60
CA TRP A 31 10.83 19.32 -6.71
C TRP A 31 11.64 19.32 -8.00
N THR A 32 12.86 18.80 -7.93
CA THR A 32 13.76 18.64 -9.08
C THR A 32 14.33 17.25 -9.03
N GLY A 33 13.82 16.36 -9.88
CA GLY A 33 14.38 15.03 -10.07
C GLY A 33 15.54 14.99 -11.05
N HIS A 34 16.11 13.80 -11.16
CA HIS A 34 17.01 13.39 -12.22
C HIS A 34 16.23 13.04 -13.49
N ALA A 35 16.96 12.63 -14.54
CA ALA A 35 16.33 12.04 -15.71
C ALA A 35 15.48 10.83 -15.30
N PRO A 36 14.29 10.63 -15.92
CA PRO A 36 13.46 9.48 -15.61
C PRO A 36 14.22 8.17 -15.84
N PHE A 37 13.97 7.20 -14.95
CA PHE A 37 14.46 5.83 -15.07
C PHE A 37 13.32 4.93 -15.52
N GLU A 38 13.57 4.06 -16.49
CA GLU A 38 12.56 3.16 -17.03
C GLU A 38 12.93 1.70 -16.74
N THR A 39 11.93 0.93 -16.32
CA THR A 39 11.97 -0.54 -16.26
C THR A 39 11.04 -1.10 -17.34
N GLU A 40 10.61 -2.36 -17.28
CA GLU A 40 9.66 -2.91 -18.27
C GLU A 40 8.29 -2.24 -18.13
N HIS A 41 7.76 -2.20 -16.91
CA HIS A 41 6.40 -1.74 -16.62
C HIS A 41 6.33 -0.34 -16.02
N TYR A 42 7.45 0.27 -15.59
CA TYR A 42 7.43 1.54 -14.87
C TYR A 42 8.27 2.66 -15.53
N LEU A 43 7.80 3.89 -15.31
CA LEU A 43 8.53 5.13 -15.53
C LEU A 43 8.68 5.85 -14.17
N ILE A 44 9.92 5.97 -13.70
CA ILE A 44 10.25 6.47 -12.36
C ILE A 44 10.92 7.85 -12.46
N GLU A 45 10.21 8.87 -11.97
CA GLU A 45 10.76 10.20 -11.73
C GLU A 45 11.36 10.24 -10.33
N SER A 46 12.67 10.46 -10.21
CA SER A 46 13.36 10.29 -8.92
C SER A 46 14.29 11.44 -8.56
N SER A 47 14.31 11.83 -7.30
CA SER A 47 15.37 12.67 -6.68
C SER A 47 16.29 11.85 -5.77
N ALA A 48 16.02 10.56 -5.59
CA ALA A 48 16.91 9.62 -4.92
C ALA A 48 18.16 9.32 -5.77
N THR A 49 19.16 8.67 -5.18
CA THR A 49 20.35 8.26 -5.94
C THR A 49 19.99 7.30 -7.08
N PRO A 50 20.80 7.21 -8.14
CA PRO A 50 20.58 6.25 -9.22
C PRO A 50 20.48 4.80 -8.72
N GLU A 51 21.28 4.43 -7.72
CA GLU A 51 21.30 3.10 -7.12
C GLU A 51 19.98 2.79 -6.41
N GLN A 52 19.51 3.71 -5.56
CA GLN A 52 18.20 3.60 -4.89
C GLN A 52 17.04 3.56 -5.89
N THR A 53 17.16 4.32 -6.99
CA THR A 53 16.14 4.36 -8.04
C THR A 53 16.06 3.03 -8.79
N ARG A 54 17.22 2.41 -9.10
CA ARG A 54 17.28 1.06 -9.71
C ARG A 54 16.73 0.00 -8.78
N GLU A 55 17.07 0.07 -7.50
CA GLU A 55 16.60 -0.83 -6.45
C GLU A 55 15.06 -0.80 -6.32
N ILE A 56 14.48 0.41 -6.28
CA ILE A 56 13.03 0.59 -6.29
C ILE A 56 12.40 0.09 -7.59
N GLY A 57 13.03 0.34 -8.73
CA GLY A 57 12.57 -0.20 -10.00
C GLY A 57 12.51 -1.73 -10.01
N LEU A 58 13.53 -2.40 -9.48
CA LEU A 58 13.54 -3.86 -9.35
C LEU A 58 12.43 -4.34 -8.41
N ALA A 59 12.25 -3.70 -7.25
CA ALA A 59 11.18 -4.05 -6.33
C ALA A 59 9.78 -3.87 -6.97
N ALA A 60 9.58 -2.81 -7.76
CA ALA A 60 8.33 -2.56 -8.47
C ALA A 60 8.00 -3.63 -9.52
N GLU A 61 9.02 -4.13 -10.24
CA GLU A 61 8.86 -5.25 -11.18
C GLU A 61 8.53 -6.56 -10.45
N ILE A 62 9.20 -6.85 -9.33
CA ILE A 62 8.88 -8.03 -8.49
C ILE A 62 7.42 -8.00 -8.02
N VAL A 63 6.92 -6.83 -7.61
CA VAL A 63 5.52 -6.64 -7.22
C VAL A 63 4.58 -6.81 -8.41
N TYR A 64 4.93 -6.27 -9.57
CA TYR A 64 4.12 -6.40 -10.78
C TYR A 64 3.94 -7.87 -11.17
N ASP A 65 5.02 -8.64 -11.22
CA ASP A 65 4.97 -10.06 -11.57
C ASP A 65 4.14 -10.88 -10.57
N ALA A 66 4.31 -10.61 -9.28
CA ALA A 66 3.54 -11.27 -8.24
C ALA A 66 2.06 -10.89 -8.25
N TYR A 67 1.76 -9.63 -8.59
CA TYR A 67 0.39 -9.19 -8.79
C TYR A 67 -0.26 -9.87 -10.01
N ALA A 68 0.48 -10.02 -11.11
CA ALA A 68 0.00 -10.76 -12.28
C ALA A 68 -0.28 -12.23 -11.94
N GLU A 69 0.60 -12.87 -11.15
CA GLU A 69 0.37 -14.22 -10.62
C GLU A 69 -0.89 -14.27 -9.75
N LEU A 70 -1.06 -13.30 -8.83
CA LEU A 70 -2.25 -13.20 -7.99
C LEU A 70 -3.53 -13.08 -8.83
N MET A 71 -3.55 -12.18 -9.81
CA MET A 71 -4.73 -11.98 -10.67
C MET A 71 -5.05 -13.26 -11.45
N ALA A 72 -4.05 -13.97 -11.97
CA ALA A 72 -4.25 -15.25 -12.63
C ALA A 72 -4.84 -16.30 -11.68
N GLN A 73 -4.40 -16.36 -10.41
CA GLN A 73 -4.99 -17.24 -9.39
C GLN A 73 -6.45 -16.89 -9.06
N LEU A 74 -6.85 -15.65 -9.30
CA LEU A 74 -8.22 -15.14 -9.08
C LEU A 74 -9.07 -15.11 -10.37
N ASP A 75 -8.61 -15.79 -11.44
CA ASP A 75 -9.26 -15.83 -12.75
C ASP A 75 -9.54 -14.43 -13.34
N HIS A 76 -8.62 -13.50 -13.09
CA HIS A 76 -8.65 -12.14 -13.61
C HIS A 76 -7.41 -11.86 -14.46
N ALA A 77 -7.60 -11.13 -15.56
CA ALA A 77 -6.51 -10.83 -16.50
C ALA A 77 -6.02 -9.40 -16.37
N ALA A 78 -4.70 -9.23 -16.37
CA ALA A 78 -4.07 -7.94 -16.60
C ALA A 78 -4.46 -7.40 -17.99
N ARG A 79 -4.75 -6.10 -18.06
CA ARG A 79 -5.05 -5.41 -19.32
C ARG A 79 -3.80 -4.72 -19.86
N PRO A 80 -3.68 -4.55 -21.18
CA PRO A 80 -2.62 -3.71 -21.75
C PRO A 80 -2.68 -2.29 -21.15
N HIS A 81 -1.54 -1.80 -20.71
CA HIS A 81 -1.42 -0.49 -20.07
C HIS A 81 -0.13 0.23 -20.52
N PRO A 82 -0.08 1.57 -20.49
CA PRO A 82 1.18 2.29 -20.61
C PRO A 82 2.06 2.05 -19.37
N LYS A 83 3.34 2.43 -19.43
CA LYS A 83 4.21 2.37 -18.24
C LYS A 83 3.57 3.12 -17.06
N LEU A 84 3.51 2.44 -15.93
CA LEU A 84 3.00 2.93 -14.66
C LEU A 84 3.95 3.98 -14.10
N LYS A 85 3.40 5.07 -13.56
CA LYS A 85 4.23 6.20 -13.13
C LYS A 85 4.50 6.12 -11.63
N MET A 86 5.77 6.32 -11.28
CA MET A 86 6.21 6.44 -9.90
C MET A 86 7.00 7.74 -9.73
N ARG A 87 6.79 8.39 -8.59
CA ARG A 87 7.61 9.49 -8.10
C ARG A 87 8.32 9.09 -6.82
N LEU A 88 9.63 8.96 -6.91
CA LEU A 88 10.52 8.58 -5.82
C LEU A 88 11.23 9.82 -5.26
N PHE A 89 10.91 10.16 -4.03
CA PHE A 89 11.64 11.19 -3.28
C PHE A 89 12.85 10.56 -2.57
N LYS A 90 13.91 11.34 -2.38
CA LYS A 90 15.16 10.82 -1.81
C LYS A 90 15.04 10.38 -0.35
N ASP A 91 14.15 11.03 0.40
CA ASP A 91 13.92 10.82 1.82
C ASP A 91 12.51 11.30 2.23
N ARG A 92 12.11 10.93 3.46
CA ARG A 92 10.82 11.26 4.07
C ARG A 92 10.62 12.77 4.23
N ASP A 93 11.68 13.51 4.51
CA ASP A 93 11.63 14.96 4.72
C ASP A 93 11.29 15.69 3.42
N GLU A 94 11.89 15.27 2.30
CA GLU A 94 11.56 15.78 0.99
C GLU A 94 10.12 15.42 0.59
N PHE A 95 9.71 14.17 0.80
CA PHE A 95 8.33 13.74 0.54
C PHE A 95 7.32 14.62 1.27
N ARG A 96 7.49 14.81 2.59
CA ARG A 96 6.61 15.66 3.41
C ARG A 96 6.63 17.12 3.01
N ARG A 97 7.80 17.65 2.67
CA ARG A 97 7.96 19.03 2.18
C ARG A 97 7.18 19.25 0.88
N CYS A 98 7.21 18.28 -0.04
CA CYS A 98 6.51 18.36 -1.31
C CYS A 98 5.00 18.09 -1.17
N ASN A 99 4.57 17.27 -0.21
CA ASN A 99 3.21 16.73 -0.11
C ASN A 99 2.45 17.14 1.17
N ARG A 100 2.39 18.43 1.51
CA ARG A 100 1.79 18.92 2.78
C ARG A 100 0.33 18.53 3.03
N ALA A 101 -0.48 18.37 1.99
CA ALA A 101 -1.91 18.03 2.14
C ALA A 101 -2.13 16.62 2.67
N VAL A 102 -1.12 15.76 2.57
CA VAL A 102 -1.14 14.33 2.96
C VAL A 102 0.05 14.01 3.86
N GLY A 103 0.51 14.98 4.66
CA GLY A 103 1.77 14.87 5.43
C GLY A 103 1.83 13.78 6.50
N TRP A 104 0.72 13.08 6.76
CA TRP A 104 0.64 11.90 7.62
C TRP A 104 0.94 10.59 6.88
N ALA A 105 0.82 10.58 5.55
CA ALA A 105 1.03 9.39 4.74
C ALA A 105 2.53 9.10 4.57
N GLU A 106 2.88 7.82 4.47
CA GLU A 106 4.26 7.37 4.20
C GLU A 106 4.49 7.13 2.69
N ALA A 107 3.43 6.84 1.96
CA ALA A 107 3.34 6.86 0.52
C ALA A 107 1.87 7.11 0.16
N TYR A 108 1.56 7.41 -1.10
CA TYR A 108 0.18 7.40 -1.59
C TYR A 108 0.11 7.19 -3.10
N TYR A 109 -0.91 6.49 -3.56
CA TYR A 109 -1.32 6.48 -4.95
C TYR A 109 -2.33 7.59 -5.23
N SER A 110 -2.02 8.43 -6.22
CA SER A 110 -2.94 9.39 -6.78
C SER A 110 -2.86 9.27 -8.30
N ARG A 111 -3.88 8.62 -8.88
CA ARG A 111 -3.94 8.31 -10.31
C ARG A 111 -3.40 9.47 -11.18
N PRO A 112 -2.44 9.21 -12.10
CA PRO A 112 -1.87 7.92 -12.47
C PRO A 112 -0.50 7.63 -11.82
N CYS A 113 -0.20 8.18 -10.64
CA CYS A 113 1.15 8.15 -10.08
C CYS A 113 1.19 7.66 -8.62
N CYS A 114 2.11 6.75 -8.32
CA CYS A 114 2.48 6.39 -6.95
C CYS A 114 3.58 7.32 -6.44
N TYR A 115 3.37 7.91 -5.27
CA TYR A 115 4.30 8.82 -4.62
C TYR A 115 4.88 8.16 -3.38
N GLN A 116 6.20 8.10 -3.29
CA GLN A 116 6.89 7.41 -2.19
C GLN A 116 8.29 7.98 -1.99
N TYR A 117 8.92 7.67 -0.86
CA TYR A 117 10.33 7.98 -0.64
C TYR A 117 11.14 6.69 -0.44
N TYR A 118 12.46 6.79 -0.60
CA TYR A 118 13.35 5.68 -0.25
C TYR A 118 13.58 5.65 1.27
N SER A 119 13.11 4.59 1.95
CA SER A 119 13.23 4.47 3.41
C SER A 119 14.51 3.73 3.82
N ALA A 120 15.65 4.42 3.73
CA ALA A 120 16.97 3.81 3.94
C ALA A 120 17.17 3.17 5.33
N ASP A 121 16.48 3.68 6.34
CA ASP A 121 16.63 3.28 7.75
C ASP A 121 15.70 2.11 8.13
N GLU A 122 14.77 1.71 7.26
CA GLU A 122 13.84 0.61 7.54
C GLU A 122 14.43 -0.75 7.17
N VAL A 123 14.04 -1.76 7.95
CA VAL A 123 14.41 -3.17 7.71
C VAL A 123 13.87 -3.64 6.37
N HIS A 124 12.64 -3.23 6.02
CA HIS A 124 12.01 -3.48 4.73
C HIS A 124 11.64 -2.15 4.04
N PRO A 125 12.54 -1.58 3.20
CA PRO A 125 12.46 -0.20 2.74
C PRO A 125 11.42 0.00 1.63
N TYR A 126 10.82 -1.08 1.14
CA TYR A 126 9.91 -1.07 0.01
C TYR A 126 8.44 -1.22 0.40
N HIS A 127 8.10 -1.56 1.64
CA HIS A 127 6.76 -2.06 1.95
C HIS A 127 5.67 -1.02 1.68
N TRP A 128 5.92 0.25 2.01
CA TRP A 128 5.03 1.36 1.63
C TRP A 128 4.86 1.51 0.11
N MET A 129 5.96 1.37 -0.65
CA MET A 129 5.87 1.37 -2.12
C MET A 129 5.02 0.21 -2.62
N MET A 130 5.24 -1.00 -2.11
CA MET A 130 4.51 -2.19 -2.55
C MET A 130 3.00 -2.05 -2.29
N HIS A 131 2.65 -1.43 -1.16
CA HIS A 131 1.27 -1.11 -0.80
C HIS A 131 0.63 -0.20 -1.84
N GLU A 132 1.26 0.95 -2.12
CA GLU A 132 0.71 1.92 -3.09
C GLU A 132 0.75 1.41 -4.53
N ALA A 133 1.78 0.66 -4.90
CA ALA A 133 1.86 0.01 -6.20
C ALA A 133 0.68 -0.94 -6.39
N THR A 134 0.24 -1.64 -5.33
CA THR A 134 -0.93 -2.52 -5.41
C THR A 134 -2.20 -1.74 -5.73
N HIS A 135 -2.43 -0.56 -5.11
CA HIS A 135 -3.56 0.30 -5.49
C HIS A 135 -3.50 0.74 -6.95
N GLN A 136 -2.30 1.11 -7.43
CA GLN A 136 -2.10 1.44 -8.84
C GLN A 136 -2.39 0.25 -9.76
N LEU A 137 -1.94 -0.96 -9.42
CA LEU A 137 -2.18 -2.17 -10.19
C LEU A 137 -3.67 -2.56 -10.21
N ASN A 138 -4.36 -2.48 -9.07
CA ASN A 138 -5.82 -2.64 -8.98
C ASN A 138 -6.52 -1.70 -9.97
N ALA A 139 -6.16 -0.42 -9.95
CA ALA A 139 -6.85 0.61 -10.71
C ALA A 139 -6.48 0.62 -12.20
N GLU A 140 -5.20 0.51 -12.54
CA GLU A 140 -4.67 0.78 -13.89
C GLU A 140 -4.43 -0.50 -14.70
N VAL A 141 -4.05 -1.61 -14.05
CA VAL A 141 -3.75 -2.88 -14.73
C VAL A 141 -4.97 -3.81 -14.73
N ALA A 142 -5.60 -4.00 -13.57
CA ALA A 142 -6.77 -4.85 -13.44
C ALA A 142 -8.09 -4.11 -13.69
N CYS A 143 -8.08 -2.77 -13.70
CA CYS A 143 -9.26 -1.91 -13.90
C CYS A 143 -10.39 -2.22 -12.91
N LEU A 144 -10.04 -2.51 -11.66
CA LEU A 144 -10.96 -2.85 -10.60
C LEU A 144 -11.51 -1.59 -9.91
N VAL A 145 -12.75 -1.70 -9.41
CA VAL A 145 -13.35 -0.75 -8.48
C VAL A 145 -13.69 -1.54 -7.22
N LEU A 146 -12.84 -1.41 -6.21
CA LEU A 146 -12.91 -2.22 -4.99
C LEU A 146 -13.50 -1.39 -3.84
N PRO A 147 -14.27 -2.02 -2.92
CA PRO A 147 -14.55 -1.39 -1.65
C PRO A 147 -13.25 -1.27 -0.84
N GLN A 148 -13.21 -0.27 0.04
CA GLN A 148 -12.01 0.07 0.81
C GLN A 148 -11.38 -1.14 1.52
N TRP A 149 -12.18 -1.97 2.19
CA TRP A 149 -11.66 -3.13 2.93
C TRP A 149 -10.87 -4.11 2.05
N LEU A 150 -11.29 -4.27 0.79
CA LEU A 150 -10.68 -5.21 -0.13
C LEU A 150 -9.48 -4.58 -0.85
N ASP A 151 -9.57 -3.30 -1.21
CA ASP A 151 -8.46 -2.56 -1.82
C ASP A 151 -7.26 -2.49 -0.86
N GLU A 152 -7.49 -2.00 0.37
CA GLU A 152 -6.49 -1.92 1.43
C GLU A 152 -6.03 -3.30 1.89
N GLY A 153 -6.95 -4.28 1.96
CA GLY A 153 -6.64 -5.65 2.32
C GLY A 153 -5.67 -6.32 1.34
N LEU A 154 -5.91 -6.19 0.02
CA LEU A 154 -5.01 -6.69 -1.01
C LEU A 154 -3.67 -5.94 -1.02
N ALA A 155 -3.69 -4.62 -0.84
CA ALA A 155 -2.47 -3.82 -0.74
C ALA A 155 -1.61 -4.25 0.46
N CYS A 156 -2.21 -4.47 1.63
CA CYS A 156 -1.53 -5.05 2.78
C CYS A 156 -1.05 -6.49 2.52
N TYR A 157 -1.86 -7.33 1.88
CA TYR A 157 -1.49 -8.71 1.60
C TYR A 157 -0.24 -8.81 0.71
N LEU A 158 -0.15 -8.02 -0.36
CA LEU A 158 1.08 -7.96 -1.18
C LEU A 158 2.25 -7.32 -0.44
N SER A 159 2.04 -6.16 0.19
CA SER A 159 3.13 -5.42 0.85
C SER A 159 3.73 -6.12 2.08
N THR A 160 2.99 -7.06 2.66
CA THR A 160 3.46 -7.90 3.77
C THR A 160 3.96 -9.27 3.32
N SER A 161 3.87 -9.59 2.03
CA SER A 161 4.46 -10.80 1.47
C SER A 161 5.98 -10.67 1.37
N ARG A 162 6.71 -11.78 1.47
CA ARG A 162 8.16 -11.77 1.60
C ARG A 162 8.86 -11.76 0.26
N ILE A 163 9.81 -10.84 0.08
CA ILE A 163 10.75 -10.89 -1.04
C ILE A 163 11.87 -11.88 -0.70
N VAL A 164 12.06 -12.89 -1.55
CA VAL A 164 13.14 -13.87 -1.45
C VAL A 164 13.83 -13.98 -2.81
N GLY A 165 15.07 -13.51 -2.89
CA GLY A 165 15.77 -13.39 -4.17
C GLY A 165 15.10 -12.34 -5.06
N ASP A 166 14.67 -12.77 -6.25
CA ASP A 166 14.02 -11.96 -7.28
C ASP A 166 12.50 -12.20 -7.36
N ARG A 167 11.89 -12.79 -6.32
CA ARG A 167 10.45 -13.10 -6.30
C ARG A 167 9.78 -12.66 -5.02
N LEU A 168 8.49 -12.33 -5.13
CA LEU A 168 7.61 -12.14 -3.99
C LEU A 168 6.88 -13.45 -3.68
N HIS A 169 7.08 -13.99 -2.49
CA HIS A 169 6.40 -15.17 -1.99
C HIS A 169 5.06 -14.77 -1.37
N LEU A 170 3.99 -14.82 -2.16
CA LEU A 170 2.65 -14.39 -1.76
C LEU A 170 2.15 -15.17 -0.53
N GLY A 171 1.81 -14.45 0.54
CA GLY A 171 1.31 -15.01 1.80
C GLY A 171 2.38 -15.52 2.75
N GLU A 172 3.65 -15.56 2.36
CA GLU A 172 4.75 -15.69 3.33
C GLU A 172 4.96 -14.33 4.01
N VAL A 173 4.53 -14.22 5.27
CA VAL A 173 4.45 -12.92 5.96
C VAL A 173 5.83 -12.39 6.40
N ASP A 174 6.15 -11.16 6.00
CA ASP A 174 7.25 -10.37 6.54
C ASP A 174 6.83 -9.61 7.79
N THR A 175 7.34 -10.04 8.95
CA THR A 175 7.05 -9.46 10.27
C THR A 175 7.53 -8.02 10.46
N ASN A 176 8.38 -7.49 9.57
CA ASN A 176 8.88 -6.11 9.65
C ASN A 176 8.00 -5.10 8.88
N THR A 177 6.81 -5.50 8.45
CA THR A 177 5.94 -4.68 7.59
C THR A 177 4.66 -4.26 8.31
N TYR A 178 4.10 -3.13 7.90
CA TYR A 178 2.77 -2.69 8.31
C TYR A 178 1.69 -3.53 7.60
N PRO A 179 0.60 -3.95 8.28
CA PRO A 179 0.27 -3.73 9.70
C PRO A 179 0.77 -4.84 10.63
N VAL A 180 1.48 -5.84 10.12
CA VAL A 180 1.88 -7.07 10.83
C VAL A 180 2.68 -6.80 12.09
N TRP A 181 3.55 -5.79 12.10
CA TRP A 181 4.33 -5.45 13.30
C TRP A 181 3.46 -5.07 14.53
N TRP A 182 2.17 -4.79 14.33
CA TRP A 182 1.24 -4.47 15.43
C TRP A 182 0.51 -5.70 15.96
N LEU A 183 0.60 -6.85 15.29
CA LEU A 183 -0.19 -8.05 15.59
C LEU A 183 -0.11 -8.46 17.07
N ASP A 184 1.10 -8.49 17.63
CA ASP A 184 1.35 -8.84 19.04
C ASP A 184 0.77 -7.82 20.03
N SER A 185 0.46 -6.60 19.60
CA SER A 185 -0.03 -5.51 20.46
C SER A 185 -1.54 -5.55 20.73
N PHE A 186 -2.31 -6.33 19.95
CA PHE A 186 -3.78 -6.33 20.07
C PHE A 186 -4.31 -7.24 21.20
N GLY A 187 -3.52 -8.21 21.65
CA GLY A 187 -3.84 -9.01 22.83
C GLY A 187 -5.20 -9.71 22.77
N PHE A 188 -5.49 -10.41 21.66
CA PHE A 188 -6.73 -11.18 21.49
C PHE A 188 -6.90 -12.23 22.60
N SER A 189 -8.13 -12.40 23.09
CA SER A 189 -8.40 -13.36 24.18
C SER A 189 -8.54 -14.80 23.72
N GLY A 190 -8.77 -15.03 22.43
CA GLY A 190 -9.17 -16.33 21.88
C GLY A 190 -10.68 -16.54 21.87
N ASP A 191 -11.48 -15.63 22.41
CA ASP A 191 -12.94 -15.63 22.37
C ASP A 191 -13.44 -14.47 21.50
N LEU A 192 -14.06 -14.82 20.36
CA LEU A 192 -14.57 -13.86 19.38
C LEU A 192 -15.63 -12.93 19.96
N ALA A 193 -16.52 -13.43 20.82
CA ALA A 193 -17.59 -12.63 21.39
C ALA A 193 -17.03 -11.60 22.39
N LEU A 194 -16.09 -12.03 23.24
CA LEU A 194 -15.40 -11.14 24.17
C LEU A 194 -14.54 -10.12 23.43
N ASP A 195 -13.85 -10.51 22.37
CA ASP A 195 -13.00 -9.60 21.60
C ASP A 195 -13.81 -8.58 20.80
N LYS A 196 -14.98 -8.94 20.27
CA LYS A 196 -15.93 -7.97 19.71
C LYS A 196 -16.45 -7.01 20.77
N ALA A 197 -16.89 -7.53 21.92
CA ALA A 197 -17.41 -6.69 23.02
C ALA A 197 -16.35 -5.73 23.58
N ALA A 198 -15.08 -6.14 23.61
CA ALA A 198 -13.95 -5.32 24.03
C ALA A 198 -13.43 -4.36 22.94
N GLY A 199 -14.00 -4.39 21.73
CA GLY A 199 -13.52 -3.57 20.60
C GLY A 199 -12.15 -3.98 20.06
N ARG A 200 -11.70 -5.21 20.36
CA ARG A 200 -10.47 -5.80 19.80
C ARG A 200 -10.70 -6.44 18.44
N VAL A 201 -11.93 -6.83 18.10
CA VAL A 201 -12.29 -7.34 16.78
C VAL A 201 -13.41 -6.49 16.19
N ILE A 202 -13.25 -6.06 14.94
CA ILE A 202 -14.30 -5.37 14.19
C ILE A 202 -15.19 -6.45 13.58
N PRO A 203 -16.52 -6.42 13.80
CA PRO A 203 -17.41 -7.42 13.21
C PRO A 203 -17.27 -7.46 11.69
N LEU A 204 -17.27 -8.66 11.10
CA LEU A 204 -17.11 -8.84 9.65
C LEU A 204 -18.20 -8.12 8.87
N ARG A 205 -19.45 -8.11 9.37
CA ARG A 205 -20.53 -7.30 8.78
C ARG A 205 -20.18 -5.82 8.67
N ALA A 206 -19.52 -5.26 9.69
CA ALA A 206 -19.12 -3.86 9.71
C ALA A 206 -17.94 -3.58 8.76
N ILE A 207 -17.03 -4.54 8.60
CA ILE A 207 -15.95 -4.45 7.59
C ILE A 207 -16.54 -4.43 6.18
N LEU A 208 -17.46 -5.36 5.87
CA LEU A 208 -18.03 -5.51 4.53
C LEU A 208 -18.97 -4.36 4.16
N SER A 209 -19.75 -3.84 5.12
CA SER A 209 -20.67 -2.73 4.87
C SER A 209 -20.00 -1.35 4.93
N GLY A 210 -18.89 -1.22 5.66
CA GLY A 210 -18.31 0.07 6.02
C GLY A 210 -19.10 0.84 7.09
N ASP A 211 -20.06 0.20 7.75
CA ASP A 211 -20.96 0.82 8.74
C ASP A 211 -21.06 -0.02 10.03
N GLY A 212 -21.34 0.63 11.16
CA GLY A 212 -21.48 -0.03 12.47
C GLY A 212 -20.16 -0.42 13.16
N GLY A 213 -19.02 -0.08 12.56
CA GLY A 213 -17.69 -0.23 13.16
C GLY A 213 -17.29 0.96 14.05
N PRO A 214 -16.16 0.86 14.78
CA PRO A 214 -15.61 1.97 15.54
C PRO A 214 -15.13 3.11 14.61
N ASP A 215 -14.86 4.29 15.17
CA ASP A 215 -14.32 5.40 14.39
C ASP A 215 -12.98 5.03 13.73
N LEU A 216 -12.94 5.04 12.39
CA LEU A 216 -11.78 4.62 11.62
C LEU A 216 -10.53 5.43 11.96
N ASN A 217 -10.66 6.75 12.13
CA ASN A 217 -9.50 7.61 12.42
C ASN A 217 -8.89 7.31 13.79
N LYS A 218 -9.69 6.88 14.76
CA LYS A 218 -9.23 6.47 16.09
C LYS A 218 -8.70 5.04 16.15
N HIS A 219 -9.17 4.18 15.25
CA HIS A 219 -8.87 2.74 15.23
C HIS A 219 -8.17 2.30 13.95
N PHE A 220 -7.41 3.18 13.30
CA PHE A 220 -6.84 2.94 11.96
C PHE A 220 -6.00 1.65 11.89
N ASN A 221 -5.09 1.42 12.86
CA ASN A 221 -4.28 0.20 12.92
C ASN A 221 -5.14 -1.07 12.99
N LEU A 222 -6.27 -1.00 13.73
CA LEU A 222 -7.17 -2.13 13.88
C LEU A 222 -7.88 -2.47 12.57
N TYR A 223 -8.32 -1.45 11.83
CA TYR A 223 -8.92 -1.62 10.52
C TYR A 223 -7.95 -2.27 9.54
N TYR A 224 -6.74 -1.72 9.41
CA TYR A 224 -5.72 -2.27 8.51
C TYR A 224 -5.32 -3.70 8.89
N LEU A 225 -5.18 -4.02 10.18
CA LEU A 225 -4.91 -5.38 10.61
C LEU A 225 -6.03 -6.34 10.20
N HIS A 226 -7.29 -5.93 10.35
CA HIS A 226 -8.42 -6.77 9.96
C HIS A 226 -8.58 -6.91 8.45
N TRP A 227 -8.40 -5.84 7.68
CA TRP A 227 -8.41 -5.90 6.22
C TRP A 227 -7.30 -6.81 5.70
N TRP A 228 -6.08 -6.66 6.23
CA TRP A 228 -4.95 -7.53 5.91
C TRP A 228 -5.25 -9.01 6.24
N SER A 229 -5.64 -9.30 7.49
CA SER A 229 -5.85 -10.68 7.91
C SER A 229 -7.04 -11.34 7.22
N LEU A 230 -8.07 -10.56 6.85
CA LEU A 230 -9.19 -11.05 6.05
C LEU A 230 -8.75 -11.37 4.62
N ALA A 231 -7.98 -10.49 3.97
CA ALA A 231 -7.42 -10.77 2.65
C ALA A 231 -6.50 -12.01 2.70
N HIS A 232 -5.64 -12.10 3.72
CA HIS A 232 -4.79 -13.27 3.93
C HIS A 232 -5.61 -14.55 4.14
N PHE A 233 -6.69 -14.51 4.93
CA PHE A 233 -7.60 -15.64 5.12
C PHE A 233 -8.22 -16.07 3.79
N LEU A 234 -8.78 -15.14 3.02
CA LEU A 234 -9.43 -15.44 1.73
C LEU A 234 -8.44 -16.02 0.70
N MET A 235 -7.16 -15.63 0.78
CA MET A 235 -6.11 -16.10 -0.10
C MET A 235 -5.49 -17.43 0.33
N GLN A 236 -5.33 -17.67 1.64
CA GLN A 236 -4.46 -18.74 2.15
C GLN A 236 -5.18 -19.82 2.94
N CYS A 237 -6.32 -19.51 3.57
CA CYS A 237 -7.00 -20.47 4.43
C CYS A 237 -7.46 -21.70 3.62
N ASP A 238 -7.36 -22.87 4.25
CA ASP A 238 -7.74 -24.16 3.67
C ASP A 238 -7.14 -24.39 2.27
N ASN A 239 -5.84 -24.06 2.11
CA ASN A 239 -5.11 -24.11 0.83
C ASN A 239 -5.75 -23.27 -0.29
N GLY A 240 -6.32 -22.11 0.06
CA GLY A 240 -6.89 -21.17 -0.89
C GLY A 240 -8.32 -21.52 -1.32
N ALA A 241 -9.08 -22.20 -0.47
CA ALA A 241 -10.46 -22.60 -0.78
C ALA A 241 -11.38 -21.43 -1.16
N CYS A 242 -11.10 -20.23 -0.65
CA CYS A 242 -11.87 -19.02 -0.93
C CYS A 242 -11.43 -18.25 -2.19
N ARG A 243 -10.33 -18.64 -2.88
CA ARG A 243 -9.79 -17.88 -4.03
C ARG A 243 -10.78 -17.74 -5.18
N THR A 244 -11.46 -18.83 -5.55
CA THR A 244 -12.47 -18.80 -6.61
C THR A 244 -13.60 -17.83 -6.26
N GLY A 245 -14.06 -17.85 -5.01
CA GLY A 245 -15.10 -16.94 -4.54
C GLY A 245 -14.61 -15.49 -4.50
N LEU A 246 -13.38 -15.24 -4.06
CA LEU A 246 -12.75 -13.93 -4.08
C LEU A 246 -12.65 -13.37 -5.50
N GLY A 247 -12.25 -14.18 -6.48
CA GLY A 247 -12.25 -13.81 -7.90
C GLY A 247 -13.65 -13.37 -8.37
N ARG A 248 -14.71 -14.05 -7.93
CA ARG A 248 -16.09 -13.62 -8.22
C ARG A 248 -16.44 -12.27 -7.58
N LEU A 249 -15.94 -11.99 -6.37
CA LEU A 249 -16.15 -10.68 -5.74
C LEU A 249 -15.47 -9.53 -6.50
N LEU A 250 -14.31 -9.78 -7.14
CA LEU A 250 -13.64 -8.77 -7.96
C LEU A 250 -14.47 -8.35 -9.18
N VAL A 251 -15.26 -9.29 -9.73
CA VAL A 251 -16.06 -9.08 -10.96
C VAL A 251 -17.47 -8.60 -10.65
N GLU A 252 -18.15 -9.25 -9.69
CA GLU A 252 -19.55 -8.96 -9.35
C GLU A 252 -19.69 -7.82 -8.32
N GLY A 253 -18.57 -7.36 -7.76
CA GLY A 253 -18.54 -6.41 -6.65
C GLY A 253 -18.58 -7.14 -5.31
N ALA A 254 -17.90 -6.60 -4.30
CA ALA A 254 -17.72 -7.22 -2.99
C ALA A 254 -18.73 -6.69 -1.95
N THR A 255 -20.02 -6.88 -2.22
CA THR A 255 -21.12 -6.55 -1.28
C THR A 255 -21.35 -7.70 -0.29
N MET A 256 -22.14 -7.49 0.77
CA MET A 256 -22.50 -8.57 1.69
C MET A 256 -23.22 -9.73 0.97
N GLU A 257 -24.11 -9.41 0.02
CA GLU A 257 -24.86 -10.43 -0.73
C GLU A 257 -23.94 -11.29 -1.59
N THR A 258 -23.04 -10.66 -2.36
CA THR A 258 -22.09 -11.41 -3.20
C THR A 258 -21.07 -12.15 -2.35
N PHE A 259 -20.68 -11.60 -1.19
CA PHE A 259 -19.84 -12.28 -0.22
C PHE A 259 -20.50 -13.58 0.28
N GLU A 260 -21.75 -13.53 0.75
CA GLU A 260 -22.46 -14.73 1.20
C GLU A 260 -22.66 -15.75 0.08
N LYS A 261 -22.94 -15.28 -1.14
CA LYS A 261 -23.11 -16.12 -2.33
C LYS A 261 -21.83 -16.88 -2.70
N HIS A 262 -20.66 -16.23 -2.65
CA HIS A 262 -19.43 -16.78 -3.23
C HIS A 262 -18.41 -17.26 -2.21
N ILE A 263 -18.45 -16.76 -0.97
CA ILE A 263 -17.54 -17.12 0.12
C ILE A 263 -18.26 -18.01 1.15
N GLY A 264 -19.48 -17.64 1.53
CA GLY A 264 -20.30 -18.37 2.50
C GLY A 264 -20.93 -17.45 3.56
N PRO A 265 -21.77 -18.00 4.46
CA PRO A 265 -22.47 -17.24 5.48
C PRO A 265 -21.51 -16.39 6.32
N ILE A 266 -21.81 -15.10 6.51
CA ILE A 266 -20.88 -14.15 7.14
C ILE A 266 -20.49 -14.60 8.55
N GLU A 267 -21.43 -15.13 9.33
CA GLU A 267 -21.20 -15.59 10.69
C GLU A 267 -20.21 -16.77 10.75
N ASP A 268 -20.34 -17.72 9.81
CA ASP A 268 -19.44 -18.88 9.72
C ASP A 268 -18.05 -18.45 9.26
N VAL A 269 -17.99 -17.51 8.31
CA VAL A 269 -16.73 -16.95 7.80
C VAL A 269 -16.04 -16.12 8.86
N GLU A 270 -16.76 -15.33 9.67
CA GLU A 270 -16.18 -14.54 10.77
C GLU A 270 -15.51 -15.44 11.80
N ALA A 271 -16.15 -16.54 12.19
CA ALA A 271 -15.57 -17.49 13.13
C ALA A 271 -14.29 -18.15 12.59
N ARG A 272 -14.29 -18.55 11.32
CA ARG A 272 -13.12 -19.15 10.65
C ARG A 272 -11.98 -18.14 10.47
N TRP A 273 -12.31 -16.92 10.05
CA TRP A 273 -11.33 -15.85 9.90
C TRP A 273 -10.70 -15.49 11.25
N TYR A 274 -11.49 -15.41 12.32
CA TYR A 274 -10.94 -15.15 13.65
C TYR A 274 -10.00 -16.28 14.11
N ALA A 275 -10.35 -17.55 13.88
CA ALA A 275 -9.45 -18.67 14.16
C ALA A 275 -8.13 -18.55 13.37
N HIS A 276 -8.20 -18.22 12.08
CA HIS A 276 -7.04 -17.96 11.23
C HIS A 276 -6.18 -16.79 11.74
N LEU A 277 -6.81 -15.71 12.21
CA LEU A 277 -6.10 -14.58 12.81
C LEU A 277 -5.34 -14.99 14.09
N LEU A 278 -5.94 -15.83 14.94
CA LEU A 278 -5.27 -16.37 16.12
C LEU A 278 -4.09 -17.27 15.77
N GLU A 279 -4.22 -18.07 14.71
CA GLU A 279 -3.12 -18.87 14.17
C GLU A 279 -1.98 -17.99 13.67
N LEU A 280 -2.28 -16.92 12.91
CA LEU A 280 -1.28 -15.93 12.50
C LEU A 280 -0.58 -15.30 13.72
N CYS A 281 -1.33 -14.93 14.77
CA CYS A 281 -0.73 -14.39 15.99
C CYS A 281 0.26 -15.38 16.60
N LYS A 282 -0.13 -16.64 16.72
CA LYS A 282 0.72 -17.69 17.29
C LYS A 282 1.95 -17.97 16.43
N ASP A 283 1.77 -18.04 15.12
CA ASP A 283 2.83 -18.40 14.19
C ASP A 283 3.84 -17.28 14.01
N LEU A 284 3.41 -16.02 14.08
CA LEU A 284 4.29 -14.86 13.89
C LEU A 284 4.87 -14.32 15.20
N ALA A 285 4.30 -14.67 16.36
CA ALA A 285 4.73 -14.20 17.66
C ALA A 285 6.25 -14.34 17.87
N GLY A 286 6.90 -13.21 18.16
CA GLY A 286 8.33 -13.14 18.44
C GLY A 286 9.25 -13.53 17.27
N ARG A 287 8.71 -13.75 16.06
CA ARG A 287 9.53 -13.95 14.87
C ARG A 287 10.03 -12.60 14.34
N SER A 288 11.27 -12.61 13.87
CA SER A 288 11.82 -11.53 13.07
C SER A 288 12.26 -12.10 11.73
N THR A 289 11.77 -11.49 10.66
CA THR A 289 12.17 -11.80 9.30
C THR A 289 13.49 -11.09 8.97
N PRO A 290 14.39 -11.73 8.19
CA PRO A 290 15.62 -11.09 7.76
C PRO A 290 15.36 -9.79 7.00
N PRO A 291 16.28 -8.81 7.07
CA PRO A 291 16.18 -7.58 6.28
C PRO A 291 16.18 -7.90 4.79
N VAL A 292 15.45 -7.08 4.02
CA VAL A 292 15.44 -7.15 2.56
C VAL A 292 16.22 -5.95 2.01
N ARG A 293 17.24 -6.26 1.20
CA ARG A 293 17.94 -5.29 0.36
C ARG A 293 18.21 -5.94 -1.00
N LEU A 294 17.63 -5.35 -2.03
CA LEU A 294 17.82 -5.75 -3.40
C LEU A 294 19.07 -5.05 -3.94
N THR A 295 20.12 -5.82 -4.23
CA THR A 295 21.22 -5.33 -5.04
C THR A 295 20.83 -5.48 -6.50
N PRO A 296 20.81 -4.40 -7.30
CA PRO A 296 20.80 -4.54 -8.75
C PRO A 296 22.00 -5.41 -9.11
N ALA A 297 21.78 -6.54 -9.78
CA ALA A 297 22.89 -7.31 -10.32
C ALA A 297 23.77 -6.35 -11.13
N GLU A 298 25.09 -6.38 -10.93
CA GLU A 298 26.00 -5.69 -11.85
C GLU A 298 25.59 -6.13 -13.24
N ALA A 299 25.19 -5.18 -14.09
CA ALA A 299 24.84 -5.47 -15.47
C ALA A 299 26.06 -6.14 -16.11
N SER A 300 26.07 -7.47 -16.09
CA SER A 300 27.18 -8.27 -16.58
C SER A 300 27.28 -7.95 -18.06
N GLY A 301 28.36 -7.29 -18.43
CA GLY A 301 28.61 -6.87 -19.80
C GLY A 301 28.48 -8.07 -20.74
N SER A 302 27.55 -7.94 -21.70
CA SER A 302 27.65 -8.64 -22.98
C SER A 302 27.61 -7.61 -24.10
N SER A 303 28.67 -6.80 -24.12
CA SER A 303 29.28 -6.39 -25.38
C SER A 303 30.35 -7.43 -25.70
N LYS A 304 30.32 -7.97 -26.94
CA LYS A 304 31.20 -8.96 -27.61
C LYS A 304 30.42 -10.24 -27.95
N ASN A 305 30.21 -10.66 -29.20
CA ASN A 305 30.89 -10.36 -30.45
C ASN A 305 29.89 -10.38 -31.62
N ALA A 306 29.95 -9.36 -32.47
CA ALA A 306 29.71 -9.54 -33.89
C ALA A 306 30.97 -10.17 -34.49
N ASN A 307 30.81 -11.32 -35.13
CA ASN A 307 31.62 -11.80 -36.25
C ASN A 307 30.68 -12.58 -37.17
#